data_AF-A0A2G9TA86-F1
#
_entry.id   AF-A0A2G9TA86-F1
#
_cell.length_a   1.000
_cell.length_b   1.000
_cell.length_c   1.000
_cell.angle_alpha   90.00
_cell.angle_beta   90.00
_cell.angle_gamma   90.00
#
_symmetry.space_group_name_H-M   'P 1'
#
loop_
_entity.id
_entity.type
_entity.pdbx_description
1 polymer ?
#
loop_
_entity_poly.entity_id
_entity_poly.type
_entity_poly.pdbx_seq_one_letter_code
_entity_poly.pdbx_strand_id
1 'polypeptide(L)' 'DIKPQNFAIGLGENEKMIYMLDFGIARKFTVGNTKQVKVPRLQVKFLGTLRFASRACHNGIEQGRKDDLETWIFM' A
#
# COMPACT_ATOMS: atom_id res chain seq x y z
N ASP A 1 -2.34 0.93 -1.79
CA ASP A 1 -2.94 0.94 -3.15
C ASP A 1 -1.80 0.88 -4.16
N ILE A 2 -1.13 -0.27 -4.20
CA ILE A 2 -0.02 -0.50 -5.13
C ILE A 2 -0.64 -0.96 -6.44
N LYS A 3 -0.45 -0.19 -7.50
CA LYS A 3 -0.97 -0.44 -8.84
C LYS A 3 -0.15 0.36 -9.85
N PRO A 4 -0.06 -0.07 -11.12
CA PRO A 4 0.74 0.64 -12.13
C PRO A 4 0.41 2.12 -12.24
N GLN A 5 -0.87 2.51 -12.07
CA GLN A 5 -1.33 3.88 -12.18
C GLN A 5 -0.80 4.82 -11.09
N ASN A 6 -0.30 4.28 -9.97
CA ASN A 6 0.31 5.06 -8.89
C ASN A 6 1.83 5.16 -9.02
N PHE A 7 2.40 4.73 -10.15
CA PHE A 7 3.81 4.90 -10.46
C PHE A 7 3.98 5.73 -11.73
N ALA A 8 4.95 6.64 -11.70
CA ALA A 8 5.32 7.45 -12.85
C ALA A 8 6.84 7.55 -12.95
N ILE A 9 7.35 7.71 -14.17
CA ILE A 9 8.75 8.05 -14.40
C ILE A 9 8.96 9.56 -14.28
N GLY A 10 10.16 9.98 -13.90
CA GLY A 10 10.56 11.38 -13.98
C GLY A 10 10.69 11.88 -15.41
N LEU A 11 10.87 13.20 -15.54
CA LEU A 11 11.11 13.86 -16.83
C LEU A 11 12.57 14.31 -16.92
N GLY A 12 13.12 14.36 -18.14
CA GLY A 12 14.48 14.82 -18.40
C GLY A 12 15.52 13.97 -17.68
N GLU A 13 16.40 14.62 -16.92
CA GLU A 13 17.48 13.97 -16.15
C GLU A 13 16.97 12.91 -15.15
N ASN A 14 15.70 12.98 -14.75
CA ASN A 14 15.08 12.07 -13.80
C ASN A 14 14.34 10.89 -14.44
N GLU A 15 14.48 10.66 -15.75
CA GLU A 15 13.78 9.56 -16.46
C GLU A 15 14.01 8.17 -15.86
N LYS A 16 15.14 7.97 -15.17
CA LYS A 16 15.52 6.71 -14.49
C LYS A 16 14.90 6.57 -13.10
N MET A 17 14.23 7.61 -12.60
CA MET A 17 13.62 7.64 -11.28
C MET A 17 12.14 7.27 -11.37
N ILE A 18 11.72 6.28 -10.57
CA ILE A 18 10.32 5.92 -10.41
C ILE A 18 9.76 6.63 -9.19
N TYR A 19 8.71 7.41 -9.40
CA TYR A 19 7.96 8.09 -8.36
C TYR A 19 6.74 7.27 -7.97
N MET A 20 6.47 7.23 -6.67
CA MET A 20 5.22 6.72 -6.12
C MET A 20 4.27 7.90 -5.91
N LEU A 21 3.05 7.76 -6.40
CA LEU A 21 1.99 8.76 -6.34
C LEU A 21 0.85 8.27 -5.43
N ASP A 22 -0.09 9.17 -5.15
CA ASP A 22 -1.34 8.90 -4.43
C ASP A 22 -1.18 8.17 -3.08
N PHE A 23 -0.89 8.95 -2.05
CA PHE A 23 -0.87 8.50 -0.66
C PHE A 23 -2.23 8.68 0.04
N GLY A 24 -3.33 8.88 -0.72
CA GLY A 24 -4.64 9.27 -0.16
C GLY A 24 -5.24 8.26 0.83
N ILE A 25 -4.90 6.97 0.69
CA ILE A 25 -5.32 5.91 1.62
C ILE A 25 -4.16 5.36 2.46
N ALA A 26 -2.97 5.98 2.41
CA ALA A 26 -1.83 5.54 3.19
C ALA A 26 -2.12 5.68 4.69
N ARG A 27 -1.70 4.68 5.48
CA ARG A 27 -1.86 4.70 6.94
C ARG A 27 -0.56 4.35 7.64
N LYS A 28 -0.28 5.05 8.73
CA LYS A 28 0.82 4.69 9.63
C LYS A 28 0.53 3.34 10.29
N PHE A 29 1.41 2.37 10.07
CA PHE A 29 1.32 1.03 10.67
C PHE A 29 1.91 0.96 12.08
N THR A 30 2.61 2.01 12.54
CA THR A 30 3.19 2.09 13.90
C THR A 30 2.42 3.00 14.84
N VAL A 31 2.55 2.75 16.15
CA VAL A 31 1.93 3.57 17.21
C VAL A 31 2.72 4.87 17.38
N GLY A 32 2.07 6.02 17.14
CA GLY A 32 2.71 7.33 17.31
C GLY A 32 4.04 7.42 16.54
N ASN A 33 5.08 7.97 17.15
CA ASN A 33 6.45 7.98 16.59
C ASN A 33 7.31 6.80 17.07
N THR A 34 6.69 5.76 17.64
CA THR A 34 7.39 4.56 18.06
C THR A 34 7.65 3.62 16.88
N LYS A 35 8.49 2.60 17.12
CA LYS A 35 8.72 1.49 16.19
C LYS A 35 7.75 0.31 16.42
N GLN A 36 6.81 0.42 17.36
CA GLN A 36 5.86 -0.65 17.66
C GLN A 36 4.76 -0.69 16.61
N VAL A 37 4.48 -1.89 16.09
CA VAL A 37 3.39 -2.14 15.14
C VAL A 37 2.05 -2.00 15.85
N LYS A 38 1.07 -1.37 15.20
CA LYS A 38 -0.30 -1.27 15.73
C LYS A 38 -0.94 -2.64 15.87
N VAL A 39 -1.74 -2.80 16.91
CA VAL A 39 -2.62 -3.96 17.06
C VAL A 39 -3.64 -3.96 15.91
N PRO A 40 -3.86 -5.09 15.22
CA PRO A 40 -4.81 -5.16 14.12
C PRO A 40 -6.24 -4.91 14.60
N ARG A 41 -7.03 -4.17 13.81
CA ARG A 41 -8.47 -4.07 14.03
C ARG A 41 -9.15 -5.42 13.75
N LEU A 42 -10.27 -5.68 14.42
CA LEU A 42 -11.08 -6.90 14.23
C LEU A 42 -11.56 -7.07 12.79
N GLN A 43 -11.94 -5.97 12.15
CA GLN A 43 -12.35 -5.94 10.75
C GLN A 43 -12.01 -4.59 10.13
N VAL A 44 -11.68 -4.60 8.84
CA VAL A 44 -11.43 -3.39 8.06
C VAL A 44 -12.24 -3.42 6.76
N LYS A 45 -12.72 -2.25 6.34
CA LYS A 45 -13.38 -2.10 5.04
C LYS A 45 -12.34 -2.29 3.93
N PHE A 46 -12.75 -2.94 2.84
CA PHE A 46 -11.97 -3.01 1.62
C PHE A 46 -11.66 -1.59 1.11
N LEU A 47 -10.38 -1.31 0.89
CA LEU A 47 -9.88 -0.04 0.35
C LEU A 47 -8.75 -0.33 -0.64
N GLY A 48 -8.80 0.31 -1.81
CA GLY A 48 -7.82 0.14 -2.89
C GLY A 48 -8.42 -0.46 -4.15
N THR A 49 -7.55 -0.96 -5.02
CA THR A 49 -7.92 -1.46 -6.35
C THR A 49 -8.13 -2.97 -6.35
N LEU A 50 -9.33 -3.44 -6.73
CA LEU A 50 -9.76 -4.85 -6.67
C LEU A 50 -8.75 -5.83 -7.27
N ARG A 51 -8.20 -5.51 -8.45
CA ARG A 51 -7.29 -6.39 -9.19
C ARG A 51 -5.98 -6.69 -8.45
N PHE A 52 -5.47 -5.72 -7.70
CA PHE A 52 -4.15 -5.79 -7.08
C PHE A 52 -4.22 -6.05 -5.58
N ALA A 53 -5.41 -6.04 -4.98
CA ALA A 53 -5.57 -6.13 -3.54
C ALA A 53 -5.08 -7.47 -2.98
N SER A 54 -4.45 -7.43 -1.80
CA SER A 54 -3.99 -8.64 -1.11
C SER A 54 -5.17 -9.50 -0.69
N ARG A 55 -4.93 -10.80 -0.49
CA ARG A 55 -5.95 -11.72 0.06
C ARG A 55 -6.48 -11.26 1.41
N ALA A 56 -5.65 -10.63 2.24
CA ALA A 56 -6.06 -10.08 3.52
C ALA A 56 -7.06 -8.93 3.35
N CYS A 57 -6.83 -8.04 2.38
CA CYS A 57 -7.77 -6.95 2.06
C CYS A 57 -9.14 -7.50 1.63
N HIS A 58 -9.18 -8.53 0.79
CA HIS A 58 -10.42 -9.21 0.40
C HIS A 58 -11.18 -9.80 1.59
N ASN A 59 -10.46 -10.33 2.58
CA ASN A 59 -11.04 -10.92 3.78
C ASN A 59 -11.34 -9.90 4.90
N GLY A 60 -11.15 -8.60 4.65
CA GLY A 60 -11.39 -7.55 5.66
C GLY A 60 -10.42 -7.62 6.85
N ILE A 61 -9.23 -8.18 6.65
CA ILE A 61 -8.15 -8.26 7.65
C ILE A 61 -7.30 -6.99 7.56
N GLU A 62 -6.82 -6.50 8.72
CA GLU A 62 -5.92 -5.34 8.77
C GLU A 62 -4.70 -5.54 7.86
N GLN A 63 -4.48 -4.56 7.00
CA GLN A 63 -3.34 -4.56 6.08
C GLN A 63 -2.08 -4.09 6.81
N GLY A 64 -0.97 -4.74 6.53
CA GLY A 64 0.36 -4.33 6.99
C GLY A 64 1.37 -4.34 5.84
N ARG A 65 2.65 -4.20 6.19
CA ARG A 65 3.75 -4.15 5.21
C ARG A 65 3.79 -5.36 4.26
N LYS A 66 3.36 -6.54 4.72
CA LYS A 66 3.30 -7.75 3.89
C LYS A 66 2.34 -7.58 2.71
N ASP A 67 1.26 -6.82 2.91
CA ASP A 67 0.19 -6.66 1.93
C ASP A 67 0.67 -5.74 0.80
N ASP A 68 1.45 -4.71 1.10
CA ASP A 68 2.13 -3.90 0.07
C ASP A 68 3.07 -4.76 -0.78
N LEU A 69 3.81 -5.72 -0.20
CA LEU A 69 4.67 -6.64 -0.95
C LEU A 69 3.86 -7.66 -1.77
N GLU A 70 2.79 -8.21 -1.21
CA GLU A 70 1.90 -9.14 -1.92
C GLU A 70 1.27 -8.47 -3.14
N THR A 71 0.73 -7.26 -2.96
CA THR A 71 0.16 -6.46 -4.06
C THR A 71 1.19 -6.05 -5.10
N TRP A 72 2.44 -5.79 -4.70
CA TRP A 72 3.55 -5.53 -5.63
C TRP A 72 3.87 -6.71 -6.53
N ILE A 73 3.76 -7.95 -6.03
CA ILE A 73 4.00 -9.16 -6.83
C ILE A 73 2.88 -9.41 -7.85
N PHE A 74 1.66 -8.93 -7.57
CA PHE A 74 0.54 -9.04 -8.51
C PHE A 74 0.57 -8.02 -9.66
N MET A 75 1.38 -6.98 -9.51
CA MET A 75 1.56 -5.91 -10.51
C MET A 75 2.42 -6.37 -11.68
#